data_AF-A0A7D7WHS5-F1
#
_entry.id   AF-A0A7D7WHS5-F1
#
_cell.length_a   1.000
_cell.length_b   1.000
_cell.length_c   1.000
_cell.angle_alpha   90.00
_cell.angle_beta   90.00
_cell.angle_gamma   90.00
#
_symmetry.space_group_name_H-M   'P 1'
#
loop_
_entity.id
_entity.type
_entity.pdbx_description
1 polymer ?
#
loop_
_entity_poly.entity_id
_entity_poly.type
_entity_poly.pdbx_seq_one_letter_code
_entity_poly.pdbx_strand_id
1 'polypeptide(L)'
;MNIQIFKSLILILMLFSCKDIKNTHDMSEVKDYEDKEIENADSDDVNTLESLVEKYQLSSEEQMAVQFLKSVLTNPLIAKDAEGVKNYTEEEFHEFLTIMGANKTKEAISEIVITMTARDNVRNAIYSIPDDHPQKQNFENQFKEKEEKYLRNIKIACSSNEGHEGAYIALRSISDSFIFKALKSQIEDTLNEN
;
A
#
# COMPACT_ATOMS: atom_id res chain seq x y z
N MET A 1 20.69 24.38 -8.49
CA MET A 1 19.85 23.36 -9.16
C MET A 1 18.53 23.31 -8.40
N ASN A 2 17.44 23.73 -9.04
CA ASN A 2 16.18 24.17 -8.41
C ASN A 2 15.36 23.00 -7.83
N ILE A 3 14.97 23.10 -6.54
CA ILE A 3 14.14 22.13 -5.79
C ILE A 3 12.63 22.31 -6.04
N GLN A 4 12.24 23.20 -6.96
CA GLN A 4 10.83 23.52 -7.25
C GLN A 4 10.11 22.52 -8.18
N ILE A 5 10.77 21.44 -8.65
CA ILE A 5 10.17 20.54 -9.67
C ILE A 5 9.44 19.33 -9.03
N PHE A 6 9.71 18.97 -7.78
CA PHE A 6 9.12 17.77 -7.18
C PHE A 6 7.75 17.96 -6.53
N LYS A 7 7.32 19.21 -6.24
CA LYS A 7 5.95 19.47 -5.76
C LYS A 7 4.89 19.33 -6.86
N SER A 8 5.30 19.27 -8.13
CA SER A 8 4.38 19.24 -9.28
C SER A 8 3.92 17.83 -9.69
N LEU A 9 4.55 16.75 -9.20
CA LEU A 9 4.16 15.38 -9.60
C LEU A 9 3.11 14.72 -8.69
N ILE A 10 2.82 15.28 -7.51
CA ILE A 10 1.85 14.70 -6.55
C ILE A 10 0.41 15.16 -6.84
N LEU A 11 0.19 16.13 -7.75
CA LEU A 11 -1.13 16.70 -8.05
C LEU A 11 -1.89 16.04 -9.21
N ILE A 12 -1.33 15.03 -9.90
CA ILE A 12 -1.96 14.44 -11.11
C ILE A 12 -2.91 13.26 -10.80
N LEU A 13 -3.00 12.77 -9.56
CA LEU A 13 -3.85 11.62 -9.20
C LEU A 13 -5.32 11.94 -8.86
N MET A 14 -5.78 13.19 -9.05
CA MET A 14 -7.14 13.63 -8.65
C MET A 14 -8.09 13.90 -9.83
N LEU A 15 -7.85 13.34 -11.04
CA LEU A 15 -8.68 13.66 -12.23
C LEU A 15 -9.27 12.46 -13.00
N PHE A 16 -9.59 11.35 -12.34
CA PHE A 16 -10.50 10.36 -12.92
C PHE A 16 -11.71 10.11 -12.03
N SER A 17 -12.60 11.10 -12.00
CA SER A 17 -14.02 10.88 -11.70
C SER A 17 -14.84 11.91 -12.46
N CYS A 18 -15.28 11.54 -13.66
CA CYS A 18 -16.53 11.99 -14.23
C CYS A 18 -17.09 10.84 -15.08
N LYS A 19 -18.13 10.23 -14.53
CA LYS A 19 -19.09 9.34 -15.19
C LYS A 19 -20.18 10.25 -15.74
N ASP A 20 -20.53 10.08 -17.01
CA ASP A 20 -21.81 10.40 -17.68
C ASP A 20 -21.59 10.04 -19.16
N ILE A 21 -22.49 9.41 -19.94
CA ILE A 21 -23.90 9.70 -20.14
C ILE A 21 -24.55 8.41 -20.67
N LYS A 22 -25.65 7.96 -20.04
CA LYS A 22 -26.65 7.14 -20.73
C LYS A 22 -27.47 8.05 -21.65
N ASN A 23 -27.60 7.70 -22.92
CA ASN A 23 -28.77 8.11 -23.68
C ASN A 23 -29.17 7.02 -24.68
N THR A 24 -30.34 6.46 -24.44
CA THR A 24 -31.12 5.61 -25.33
C THR A 24 -31.84 6.46 -26.36
N HIS A 25 -31.77 6.09 -27.65
CA HIS A 25 -32.81 6.41 -28.61
C HIS A 25 -32.88 5.34 -29.74
N ASP A 26 -33.87 4.46 -29.59
CA ASP A 26 -34.87 4.02 -30.60
C ASP A 26 -34.46 3.43 -31.97
N MET A 27 -34.68 2.12 -32.08
CA MET A 27 -35.55 1.34 -33.01
C MET A 27 -35.22 1.09 -34.50
N SER A 28 -35.41 -0.21 -34.82
CA SER A 28 -35.60 -0.92 -36.10
C SER A 28 -34.32 -1.30 -36.86
N GLU A 29 -34.10 -2.54 -37.30
CA GLU A 29 -35.02 -3.43 -38.02
C GLU A 29 -34.55 -4.90 -37.91
N VAL A 30 -35.50 -5.85 -37.89
CA VAL A 30 -35.34 -7.31 -37.75
C VAL A 30 -34.84 -7.96 -39.04
N LYS A 31 -33.91 -8.94 -38.97
CA LYS A 31 -33.93 -10.20 -39.76
C LYS A 31 -33.25 -11.37 -39.03
N ASP A 32 -33.98 -12.47 -38.90
CA ASP A 32 -33.54 -13.82 -38.49
C ASP A 32 -32.50 -14.42 -39.46
N TYR A 33 -31.56 -15.21 -38.93
CA TYR A 33 -31.39 -16.68 -39.14
C TYR A 33 -29.93 -17.15 -38.92
N GLU A 34 -29.84 -18.34 -38.30
CA GLU A 34 -28.75 -19.33 -38.29
C GLU A 34 -27.57 -19.16 -37.32
N ASP A 35 -27.75 -19.82 -36.17
CA ASP A 35 -26.86 -20.79 -35.53
C ASP A 35 -25.40 -20.82 -36.01
N LYS A 36 -24.52 -20.27 -35.16
CA LYS A 36 -23.13 -20.69 -35.05
C LYS A 36 -22.82 -20.84 -33.57
N GLU A 37 -22.42 -22.05 -33.21
CA GLU A 37 -21.74 -22.37 -31.97
C GLU A 37 -20.65 -21.31 -31.70
N ILE A 38 -20.86 -20.52 -30.65
CA ILE A 38 -19.80 -19.69 -30.08
C ILE A 38 -19.47 -20.33 -28.75
N GLU A 39 -18.32 -21.01 -28.72
CA GLU A 39 -17.52 -21.19 -27.51
C GLU A 39 -17.36 -19.81 -26.87
N ASN A 40 -18.19 -19.50 -25.88
CA ASN A 40 -17.85 -18.43 -24.96
C ASN A 40 -16.82 -19.02 -24.01
N ALA A 41 -15.57 -18.85 -24.42
CA ALA A 41 -14.43 -18.80 -23.54
C ALA A 41 -14.84 -18.03 -22.29
N ASP A 42 -14.73 -18.73 -21.16
CA ASP A 42 -14.96 -18.21 -19.82
C ASP A 42 -14.22 -16.87 -19.70
N SER A 43 -14.91 -15.89 -19.15
CA SER A 43 -14.49 -14.49 -19.13
C SER A 43 -13.02 -14.37 -18.75
N ASP A 44 -12.29 -13.52 -19.47
CA ASP A 44 -11.06 -12.91 -18.97
C ASP A 44 -11.37 -12.26 -17.61
N ASP A 45 -11.28 -13.05 -16.53
CA ASP A 45 -11.18 -12.59 -15.16
C ASP A 45 -9.86 -11.85 -15.13
N VAL A 46 -9.93 -10.54 -15.35
CA VAL A 46 -8.79 -9.64 -15.32
C VAL A 46 -8.18 -9.79 -13.93
N ASN A 47 -7.15 -10.63 -13.85
CA ASN A 47 -6.47 -11.08 -12.64
C ASN A 47 -5.52 -9.98 -12.17
N THR A 48 -6.09 -8.80 -11.88
CA THR A 48 -5.36 -7.62 -11.45
C THR A 48 -5.50 -7.43 -9.95
N LEU A 49 -4.59 -6.64 -9.39
CA LEU A 49 -4.66 -6.28 -7.98
C LEU A 49 -5.98 -5.55 -7.64
N GLU A 50 -6.49 -4.74 -8.57
CA GLU A 50 -7.77 -4.03 -8.44
C GLU A 50 -8.94 -5.00 -8.32
N SER A 51 -8.97 -6.09 -9.12
CA SER A 51 -10.05 -7.08 -9.04
C SER A 51 -10.00 -7.88 -7.75
N LEU A 52 -8.80 -8.24 -7.26
CA LEU A 52 -8.63 -8.88 -5.95
C LEU A 52 -9.11 -8.00 -4.80
N VAL A 53 -8.77 -6.71 -4.84
CA VAL A 53 -9.19 -5.71 -3.84
C VAL A 53 -10.72 -5.62 -3.77
N GLU A 54 -11.39 -5.55 -4.92
CA GLU A 54 -12.85 -5.51 -5.00
C GLU A 54 -13.47 -6.83 -4.50
N LYS A 55 -12.95 -7.96 -4.99
CA LYS A 55 -13.38 -9.31 -4.61
C LYS A 55 -13.27 -9.56 -3.10
N TYR A 56 -12.22 -9.06 -2.46
CA TYR A 56 -11.98 -9.25 -1.02
C TYR A 56 -12.73 -8.25 -0.14
N GLN A 57 -13.42 -7.26 -0.75
CA GLN A 57 -14.15 -6.21 -0.05
C GLN A 57 -13.25 -5.54 1.00
N LEU A 58 -12.05 -5.13 0.57
CA LEU A 58 -11.11 -4.41 1.42
C LEU A 58 -11.60 -2.97 1.60
N SER A 59 -11.57 -2.48 2.84
CA SER A 59 -11.79 -1.07 3.15
C SER A 59 -10.67 -0.20 2.56
N SER A 60 -10.89 1.12 2.45
CA SER A 60 -9.89 2.02 1.90
C SER A 60 -8.53 1.96 2.62
N GLU A 61 -8.54 1.77 3.94
CA GLU A 61 -7.30 1.62 4.72
C GLU A 61 -6.57 0.31 4.40
N GLU A 62 -7.31 -0.79 4.28
CA GLU A 62 -6.75 -2.09 3.91
C GLU A 62 -6.22 -2.09 2.47
N GLN A 63 -6.89 -1.38 1.55
CA GLN A 63 -6.40 -1.18 0.18
C GLN A 63 -5.07 -0.43 0.15
N MET A 64 -4.97 0.66 0.93
CA MET A 64 -3.71 1.39 1.07
C MET A 64 -2.61 0.51 1.68
N ALA A 65 -2.94 -0.33 2.66
CA ALA A 65 -2.00 -1.26 3.26
C ALA A 65 -1.51 -2.33 2.27
N VAL A 66 -2.39 -2.86 1.42
CA VAL A 66 -2.01 -3.79 0.33
C VAL A 66 -1.09 -3.13 -0.68
N GLN A 67 -1.41 -1.91 -1.13
CA GLN A 67 -0.55 -1.16 -2.05
C GLN A 67 0.80 -0.80 -1.43
N PHE A 68 0.80 -0.42 -0.15
CA PHE A 68 2.02 -0.21 0.61
C PHE A 68 2.87 -1.49 0.66
N LEU A 69 2.28 -2.62 1.04
CA LEU A 69 2.99 -3.89 1.10
C LEU A 69 3.58 -4.28 -0.27
N LYS A 70 2.81 -4.15 -1.35
CA LYS A 70 3.29 -4.34 -2.72
C LYS A 70 4.54 -3.50 -2.98
N SER A 71 4.46 -2.19 -2.74
CA SER A 71 5.55 -1.25 -2.97
C SER A 71 6.83 -1.59 -2.18
N VAL A 72 6.70 -2.23 -1.02
CA VAL A 72 7.83 -2.71 -0.23
C VAL A 72 8.42 -3.98 -0.84
N LEU A 73 7.59 -4.99 -1.07
CA LEU A 73 8.05 -6.31 -1.49
C LEU A 73 8.62 -6.34 -2.90
N THR A 74 8.12 -5.50 -3.81
CA THR A 74 8.59 -5.44 -5.20
C THR A 74 9.76 -4.47 -5.43
N ASN A 75 10.07 -3.61 -4.46
CA ASN A 75 11.16 -2.64 -4.61
C ASN A 75 12.54 -3.28 -4.29
N PRO A 76 13.48 -3.34 -5.25
CA PRO A 76 14.78 -3.97 -5.07
C PRO A 76 15.79 -3.13 -4.28
N LEU A 77 15.48 -1.86 -4.00
CA LEU A 77 16.38 -0.96 -3.27
C LEU A 77 16.21 -1.08 -1.75
N ILE A 78 15.07 -1.59 -1.29
CA ILE A 78 14.80 -1.80 0.14
C ILE A 78 15.56 -3.03 0.61
N ALA A 79 16.33 -2.88 1.69
CA ALA A 79 17.16 -3.93 2.28
C ALA A 79 18.16 -4.57 1.29
N LYS A 80 18.58 -3.86 0.25
CA LYS A 80 19.51 -4.36 -0.79
C LYS A 80 20.87 -4.83 -0.24
N ASP A 81 21.23 -4.34 0.94
CA ASP A 81 22.44 -4.65 1.70
C ASP A 81 22.31 -5.92 2.55
N ALA A 82 21.11 -6.47 2.71
CA ALA A 82 20.87 -7.69 3.46
C ALA A 82 20.92 -8.94 2.57
N GLU A 83 21.57 -9.98 3.06
CA GLU A 83 21.64 -11.28 2.40
C GLU A 83 20.28 -11.99 2.43
N GLY A 84 19.97 -12.74 1.37
CA GLY A 84 18.76 -13.57 1.31
C GLY A 84 17.44 -12.80 1.13
N VAL A 85 17.48 -11.50 0.84
CA VAL A 85 16.28 -10.70 0.60
C VAL A 85 15.65 -11.06 -0.75
N LYS A 86 14.36 -11.44 -0.72
CA LYS A 86 13.55 -11.72 -1.90
C LYS A 86 13.05 -10.41 -2.52
N ASN A 87 13.15 -10.30 -3.83
CA ASN A 87 12.47 -9.27 -4.61
C ASN A 87 11.29 -9.91 -5.33
N TYR A 88 10.09 -9.62 -4.85
CA TYR A 88 8.87 -10.13 -5.46
C TYR A 88 8.68 -9.48 -6.82
N THR A 89 8.31 -10.26 -7.83
CA THR A 89 7.69 -9.70 -9.03
C THR A 89 6.26 -9.27 -8.73
N GLU A 90 5.66 -8.48 -9.62
CA GLU A 90 4.24 -8.16 -9.55
C GLU A 90 3.35 -9.41 -9.59
N GLU A 91 3.73 -10.39 -10.40
CA GLU A 91 3.04 -11.68 -10.53
C GLU A 91 3.15 -12.50 -9.25
N GLU A 92 4.33 -12.59 -8.63
CA GLU A 92 4.52 -13.30 -7.35
C GLU A 92 3.74 -12.63 -6.21
N PHE A 93 3.70 -11.30 -6.18
CA PHE A 93 2.89 -10.58 -5.19
C PHE A 93 1.39 -10.84 -5.39
N HIS A 94 0.93 -10.84 -6.64
CA HIS A 94 -0.45 -11.18 -6.99
C HIS A 94 -0.80 -12.62 -6.57
N GLU A 95 0.06 -13.59 -6.90
CA GLU A 95 -0.10 -14.99 -6.51
C GLU A 95 -0.18 -15.14 -4.98
N PHE A 96 0.69 -14.43 -4.25
CA PHE A 96 0.69 -14.40 -2.80
C PHE A 96 -0.68 -13.97 -2.23
N LEU A 97 -1.26 -12.87 -2.72
CA LEU A 97 -2.60 -12.42 -2.29
C LEU A 97 -3.71 -13.40 -2.68
N THR A 98 -3.57 -14.04 -3.85
CA THR A 98 -4.53 -15.05 -4.34
C THR A 98 -4.55 -16.26 -3.41
N ILE A 99 -3.37 -16.77 -3.03
CA ILE A 99 -3.21 -17.92 -2.13
C ILE A 99 -3.72 -17.63 -0.72
N MET A 100 -3.51 -16.41 -0.21
CA MET A 100 -4.03 -16.01 1.09
C MET A 100 -5.56 -15.95 1.10
N GLY A 101 -6.19 -15.52 0.00
CA GLY A 101 -7.62 -15.23 -0.02
C GLY A 101 -8.00 -14.04 0.87
N ALA A 102 -9.28 -13.71 0.92
CA ALA A 102 -9.76 -12.50 1.60
C ALA A 102 -9.41 -12.44 3.10
N ASN A 103 -9.70 -13.51 3.85
CA ASN A 103 -9.54 -13.52 5.30
C ASN A 103 -8.07 -13.39 5.73
N LYS A 104 -7.18 -14.23 5.19
CA LYS A 104 -5.75 -14.14 5.53
C LYS A 104 -5.13 -12.83 5.02
N THR A 105 -5.60 -12.29 3.88
CA THR A 105 -5.15 -10.97 3.41
C THR A 105 -5.44 -9.91 4.46
N LYS A 106 -6.70 -9.80 4.93
CA LYS A 106 -7.11 -8.83 5.96
C LYS A 106 -6.30 -8.98 7.25
N GLU A 107 -6.10 -10.22 7.70
CA GLU A 107 -5.27 -10.51 8.87
C GLU A 107 -3.81 -10.06 8.67
N ALA A 108 -3.21 -10.38 7.52
CA ALA A 108 -1.82 -10.07 7.22
C ALA A 108 -1.55 -8.55 7.18
N ILE A 109 -2.50 -7.75 6.67
CA ILE A 109 -2.32 -6.31 6.56
C ILE A 109 -2.78 -5.52 7.79
N SER A 110 -3.38 -6.17 8.79
CA SER A 110 -3.95 -5.50 9.96
C SER A 110 -2.90 -4.69 10.76
N GLU A 111 -1.74 -5.29 11.04
CA GLU A 111 -0.63 -4.60 11.71
C GLU A 111 -0.01 -3.50 10.84
N ILE A 112 -0.07 -3.65 9.50
CA ILE A 112 0.36 -2.60 8.57
C ILE A 112 -0.57 -1.39 8.69
N VAL A 113 -1.89 -1.58 8.71
CA VAL A 113 -2.86 -0.50 8.90
C VAL A 113 -2.56 0.25 10.20
N ILE A 114 -2.41 -0.47 11.32
CA ILE A 114 -2.11 0.12 12.64
C ILE A 114 -0.81 0.93 12.61
N THR A 115 0.22 0.39 11.95
CA THR A 115 1.53 1.04 11.85
C THR A 115 1.48 2.28 10.95
N MET A 116 0.75 2.23 9.83
CA MET A 116 0.53 3.38 8.95
C MET A 116 -0.20 4.52 9.67
N THR A 117 -1.24 4.21 10.45
CA THR A 117 -1.93 5.22 11.28
C THR A 117 -0.96 5.87 12.28
N ALA A 118 -0.14 5.07 12.97
CA ALA A 118 0.86 5.60 13.90
C ALA A 118 1.90 6.49 13.22
N ARG A 119 2.38 6.07 12.03
CA ARG A 119 3.30 6.85 11.19
C ARG A 119 2.68 8.18 10.77
N ASP A 120 1.44 8.18 10.31
CA ASP A 120 0.76 9.38 9.82
C ASP A 120 0.49 10.37 10.96
N ASN A 121 0.23 9.86 12.18
CA ASN A 121 0.14 10.69 13.39
C ASN A 121 1.46 11.41 13.71
N VAL A 122 2.61 10.75 13.54
CA VAL A 122 3.92 11.40 13.70
C VAL A 122 4.12 12.46 12.63
N ARG A 123 3.80 12.15 11.36
CA ARG A 123 3.92 13.10 10.26
C ARG A 123 3.10 14.37 10.52
N ASN A 124 1.86 14.22 10.98
CA ASN A 124 0.99 15.34 11.34
C ASN A 124 1.54 16.14 12.53
N ALA A 125 2.09 15.47 13.55
CA ALA A 125 2.73 16.13 14.68
C ALA A 125 3.91 17.00 14.22
N ILE A 126 4.80 16.45 13.38
CA ILE A 126 5.95 17.17 12.81
C ILE A 126 5.49 18.35 11.94
N TYR A 127 4.47 18.17 11.10
CA TYR A 127 3.93 19.27 10.28
C TYR A 127 3.34 20.41 11.10
N SER A 128 2.87 20.14 12.30
CA SER A 128 2.31 21.15 13.20
C SER A 128 3.40 21.97 13.92
N ILE A 129 4.66 21.53 13.86
CA ILE A 129 5.80 22.25 14.45
C ILE A 129 6.17 23.44 13.54
N PRO A 130 6.33 24.67 14.09
CA PRO A 130 6.83 25.82 13.34
C PRO A 130 8.17 25.53 12.62
N ASP A 131 8.35 26.08 11.43
CA ASP A 131 9.56 25.83 10.61
C ASP A 131 10.85 26.33 11.28
N ASP A 132 10.77 27.34 12.14
CA ASP A 132 11.88 27.91 12.91
C ASP A 132 12.13 27.20 14.25
N HIS A 133 11.34 26.19 14.60
CA HIS A 133 11.52 25.45 15.83
C HIS A 133 12.82 24.61 15.77
N PRO A 134 13.74 24.74 16.73
CA PRO A 134 15.08 24.16 16.64
C PRO A 134 15.09 22.62 16.58
N GLN A 135 14.03 21.95 17.08
CA GLN A 135 13.92 20.49 17.08
C GLN A 135 13.24 19.91 15.83
N LYS A 136 12.63 20.72 14.95
CA LYS A 136 11.83 20.19 13.82
C LYS A 136 12.66 19.28 12.92
N GLN A 137 13.84 19.75 12.50
CA GLN A 137 14.74 18.98 11.66
C GLN A 137 15.20 17.67 12.32
N ASN A 138 15.40 17.67 13.65
CA ASN A 138 15.76 16.48 14.40
C ASN A 138 14.63 15.43 14.34
N PHE A 139 13.38 15.85 14.54
CA PHE A 139 12.23 14.93 14.43
C PHE A 139 12.00 14.42 13.01
N GLU A 140 12.20 15.26 11.99
CA GLU A 140 12.13 14.82 10.58
C GLU A 140 13.17 13.74 10.27
N ASN A 141 14.40 13.90 10.75
CA ASN A 141 15.45 12.90 10.58
C ASN A 141 15.12 11.58 11.29
N GLN A 142 14.69 11.64 12.55
CA GLN A 142 14.28 10.45 13.29
C GLN A 142 13.06 9.75 12.66
N PHE A 143 12.11 10.52 12.13
CA PHE A 143 10.96 9.97 11.43
C PHE A 143 11.39 9.22 10.18
N LYS A 144 12.27 9.81 9.37
CA LYS A 144 12.84 9.16 8.18
C LYS A 144 13.59 7.86 8.52
N GLU A 145 14.42 7.86 9.56
CA GLU A 145 15.13 6.65 10.01
C GLU A 145 14.16 5.53 10.42
N LYS A 146 13.05 5.89 11.09
CA LYS A 146 12.00 4.93 11.47
C LYS A 146 11.20 4.42 10.27
N GLU A 147 10.91 5.28 9.29
CA GLU A 147 10.30 4.86 8.03
C GLU A 147 11.21 3.87 7.29
N GLU A 148 12.50 4.18 7.13
CA GLU A 148 13.48 3.28 6.51
C GLU A 148 13.57 1.93 7.25
N LYS A 149 13.60 1.96 8.58
CA LYS A 149 13.60 0.75 9.41
C LYS A 149 12.34 -0.08 9.21
N TYR A 150 11.16 0.54 9.18
CA TYR A 150 9.89 -0.15 9.00
C TYR A 150 9.82 -0.87 7.64
N LEU A 151 10.19 -0.16 6.57
CA LEU A 151 10.26 -0.74 5.22
C LEU A 151 11.22 -1.95 5.19
N ARG A 152 12.39 -1.81 5.82
CA ARG A 152 13.40 -2.87 5.91
C ARG A 152 12.89 -4.10 6.67
N ASN A 153 12.20 -3.89 7.79
CA ASN A 153 11.64 -4.98 8.61
C ASN A 153 10.63 -5.81 7.82
N ILE A 154 9.67 -5.17 7.14
CA ILE A 154 8.69 -5.88 6.29
C ILE A 154 9.39 -6.69 5.21
N LYS A 155 10.30 -6.04 4.47
CA LYS A 155 11.02 -6.66 3.36
C LYS A 155 11.77 -7.92 3.80
N ILE A 156 12.54 -7.82 4.89
CA ILE A 156 13.33 -8.94 5.39
C ILE A 156 12.43 -10.06 5.91
N ALA A 157 11.39 -9.74 6.69
CA ALA A 157 10.54 -10.76 7.29
C ALA A 157 9.77 -11.56 6.23
N CYS A 158 9.32 -10.92 5.14
CA CYS A 158 8.64 -11.58 4.02
C CYS A 158 9.60 -12.27 3.03
N SER A 159 10.91 -12.23 3.28
CA SER A 159 11.93 -12.88 2.46
C SER A 159 12.34 -14.26 2.99
N SER A 160 11.67 -14.80 4.02
CA SER A 160 11.99 -16.12 4.54
C SER A 160 11.81 -17.22 3.48
N ASN A 161 12.58 -18.30 3.62
CA ASN A 161 12.51 -19.47 2.75
C ASN A 161 11.28 -20.36 2.98
N GLU A 162 10.35 -19.92 3.83
CA GLU A 162 9.11 -20.63 4.18
C GLU A 162 7.95 -20.33 3.20
N GLY A 163 8.22 -19.60 2.12
CA GLY A 163 7.25 -19.30 1.08
C GLY A 163 6.10 -18.39 1.54
N HIS A 164 4.93 -18.55 0.91
CA HIS A 164 3.77 -17.69 1.16
C HIS A 164 3.24 -17.78 2.60
N GLU A 165 3.27 -18.97 3.21
CA GLU A 165 2.82 -19.14 4.61
C GLU A 165 3.78 -18.46 5.60
N GLY A 166 5.09 -18.57 5.37
CA GLY A 166 6.08 -17.86 6.17
C GLY A 166 5.93 -16.34 6.09
N ALA A 167 5.73 -15.79 4.89
CA ALA A 167 5.46 -14.38 4.69
C ALA A 167 4.17 -13.93 5.41
N TYR A 168 3.10 -14.74 5.35
CA TYR A 168 1.86 -14.49 6.09
C TYR A 168 2.07 -14.45 7.61
N ILE A 169 2.77 -15.43 8.18
CA ILE A 169 3.09 -15.48 9.61
C ILE A 169 3.95 -14.28 10.04
N ALA A 170 4.93 -13.93 9.21
CA ALA A 170 5.81 -12.78 9.43
C ALA A 170 5.01 -11.47 9.50
N LEU A 171 4.12 -11.22 8.52
CA LEU A 171 3.30 -10.01 8.47
C LEU A 171 2.42 -9.83 9.70
N ARG A 172 1.83 -10.92 10.20
CA ARG A 172 1.03 -10.91 11.44
C ARG A 172 1.85 -10.61 12.70
N SER A 173 3.17 -10.78 12.63
CA SER A 173 4.07 -10.60 13.77
C SER A 173 4.84 -9.29 13.72
N ILE A 174 4.79 -8.55 12.60
CA ILE A 174 5.44 -7.26 12.44
C ILE A 174 4.62 -6.20 13.18
N SER A 175 4.94 -6.00 14.45
CA SER A 175 4.35 -4.90 15.23
C SER A 175 5.35 -3.77 15.34
N ASP A 176 5.47 -2.95 14.29
CA ASP A 176 6.39 -1.80 14.26
C ASP A 176 5.71 -0.48 14.69
N SER A 177 4.40 -0.48 14.96
CA SER A 177 3.67 0.72 15.39
C SER A 177 4.27 1.42 16.61
N PHE A 178 4.95 0.68 17.51
CA PHE A 178 5.56 1.22 18.71
C PHE A 178 6.68 2.23 18.41
N ILE A 179 7.45 2.06 17.32
CA ILE A 179 8.57 2.98 17.01
C ILE A 179 8.03 4.38 16.68
N PHE A 180 6.89 4.45 15.98
CA PHE A 180 6.23 5.70 15.63
C PHE A 180 5.51 6.29 16.83
N LYS A 181 4.80 5.47 17.63
CA LYS A 181 4.17 5.92 18.89
C LYS A 181 5.20 6.56 19.83
N ALA A 182 6.37 5.95 19.99
CA ALA A 182 7.44 6.47 20.82
C ALA A 182 8.00 7.81 20.30
N LEU A 183 8.10 8.00 18.98
CA LEU A 183 8.51 9.30 18.42
C LEU A 183 7.42 10.35 18.61
N LYS A 184 6.15 9.99 18.47
CA LYS A 184 5.03 10.90 18.72
C LYS A 184 5.06 11.43 20.16
N SER A 185 5.24 10.54 21.14
CA SER A 185 5.36 10.95 22.55
C SER A 185 6.55 11.88 22.78
N GLN A 186 7.71 11.60 22.19
CA GLN A 186 8.87 12.50 22.28
C GLN A 186 8.59 13.90 21.71
N ILE A 187 7.85 13.99 20.60
CA ILE A 187 7.44 15.27 20.02
C ILE A 187 6.52 16.00 21.00
N GLU A 188 5.50 15.33 21.53
CA GLU A 188 4.52 15.90 22.46
C GLU A 188 5.20 16.41 23.75
N ASP A 189 6.07 15.59 24.35
CA ASP A 189 6.81 15.96 25.56
C ASP A 189 7.68 17.20 25.32
N THR A 190 8.42 17.23 24.21
CA THR A 190 9.29 18.37 23.86
C THR A 190 8.52 19.67 23.63
N LEU A 191 7.30 19.59 23.09
CA LEU A 191 6.46 20.77 22.84
C LEU A 191 5.72 21.25 24.09
N ASN A 192 5.51 20.39 25.09
CA ASN A 192 4.86 20.75 26.35
C ASN A 192 5.84 21.31 27.40
N GLU A 193 7.15 21.13 27.21
CA GLU A 193 8.22 21.63 28.09
C GLU A 193 8.67 23.08 27.77
N ASN A 194 8.24 23.65 26.63
CA ASN A 194 8.58 25.01 26.18
C ASN A 194 7.38 25.95 26.21
#